data_AF-A0A5B9DSL5-F1
#
_entry.id   AF-A0A5B9DSL5-F1
#
_cell.length_a   1.000
_cell.length_b   1.000
_cell.length_c   1.000
_cell.angle_alpha   90.00
_cell.angle_beta   90.00
_cell.angle_gamma   90.00
#
_symmetry.space_group_name_H-M   'P 1'
#
loop_
_entity.id
_entity.type
_entity.pdbx_description
1 polymer ?
#
loop_
_entity_poly.entity_id
_entity_poly.type
_entity_poly.pdbx_seq_one_letter_code
_entity_poly.pdbx_strand_id
1 'polypeptide(L)'
;MARGDKHLEYFNITVGLIFDYLISNFPITQDIRPDVLGEPFEKLVIVASEETQRQKPNLRQQVGERYIEGSNIPPRIYVEQVLDWLEHEGFIYKAGAKDYQLTRETLTILNSVPEGLQEKFSDRLSQAVGDVANMGMRTVISETVGQIIGAAARSFTGHSG
;
A
#
# COMPACT_ATOMS: atom_id res chain seq x y z
N MET A 1 21.26 0.48 -1.24
CA MET A 1 19.95 0.87 -1.80
C MET A 1 19.84 2.38 -1.71
N ALA A 2 19.50 3.04 -2.81
CA ALA A 2 19.32 4.49 -2.80
C ALA A 2 18.07 4.81 -1.97
N ARG A 3 18.07 5.94 -1.26
CA ARG A 3 16.97 6.34 -0.35
C ARG A 3 15.58 6.34 -1.03
N GLY A 4 15.54 6.54 -2.35
CA GLY A 4 14.30 6.48 -3.15
C GLY A 4 13.66 5.09 -3.22
N ASP A 5 14.47 4.03 -3.28
CA ASP A 5 13.98 2.65 -3.50
C ASP A 5 13.13 2.17 -2.31
N LYS A 6 13.53 2.53 -1.09
CA LYS A 6 12.87 2.10 0.15
C LYS A 6 11.51 2.77 0.37
N HIS A 7 11.36 4.04 -0.03
CA HIS A 7 10.09 4.74 0.08
C HIS A 7 9.05 4.20 -0.92
N LEU A 8 9.50 3.86 -2.14
CA LEU A 8 8.64 3.23 -3.14
C LEU A 8 8.22 1.81 -2.72
N GLU A 9 9.15 1.03 -2.18
CA GLU A 9 8.84 -0.30 -1.62
C GLU A 9 7.75 -0.22 -0.54
N TYR A 10 7.87 0.72 0.40
CA TYR A 10 6.89 0.90 1.48
C TYR A 10 5.53 1.33 0.97
N PHE A 11 5.53 2.22 -0.02
CA PHE A 11 4.32 2.63 -0.69
C PHE A 11 3.64 1.43 -1.36
N ASN A 12 4.37 0.64 -2.14
CA ASN A 12 3.84 -0.54 -2.80
C ASN A 12 3.34 -1.58 -1.80
N ILE A 13 4.07 -1.83 -0.71
CA ILE A 13 3.62 -2.73 0.36
C ILE A 13 2.29 -2.24 0.94
N THR A 14 2.19 -0.95 1.24
CA THR A 14 0.96 -0.37 1.82
C THR A 14 -0.22 -0.45 0.86
N VAL A 15 0.00 -0.18 -0.44
CA VAL A 15 -1.02 -0.36 -1.48
C VAL A 15 -1.46 -1.82 -1.56
N GLY A 16 -0.51 -2.77 -1.56
CA GLY A 16 -0.80 -4.20 -1.58
C GLY A 16 -1.67 -4.63 -0.39
N LEU A 17 -1.34 -4.16 0.81
CA LEU A 17 -2.12 -4.42 2.02
C LEU A 17 -3.52 -3.80 1.95
N ILE A 18 -3.66 -2.58 1.42
CA ILE A 18 -4.97 -1.93 1.25
C ILE A 18 -5.83 -2.71 0.24
N PHE A 19 -5.26 -3.13 -0.90
CA PHE A 19 -6.00 -3.93 -1.88
C PHE A 19 -6.42 -5.29 -1.33
N ASP A 20 -5.52 -6.02 -0.66
CA ASP A 20 -5.86 -7.29 -0.01
C ASP A 20 -7.00 -7.13 1.01
N TYR A 21 -6.91 -6.08 1.84
CA TYR A 21 -7.93 -5.76 2.83
C TYR A 21 -9.28 -5.42 2.19
N LEU A 22 -9.29 -4.58 1.15
CA LEU A 22 -10.51 -4.19 0.43
C LEU A 22 -11.17 -5.36 -0.31
N ILE A 23 -10.38 -6.25 -0.93
CA ILE A 23 -10.90 -7.45 -1.60
C ILE A 23 -11.54 -8.38 -0.58
N SER A 24 -10.85 -8.61 0.55
CA SER A 24 -11.31 -9.52 1.59
C SER A 24 -12.57 -9.02 2.32
N ASN A 25 -12.83 -7.70 2.29
CA ASN A 25 -13.96 -7.06 2.99
C ASN A 25 -14.93 -6.34 2.03
N PHE A 26 -14.98 -6.77 0.77
CA PHE A 26 -15.90 -6.23 -0.25
C PHE A 26 -17.38 -6.48 0.14
N PRO A 27 -18.35 -5.57 -0.13
CA PRO A 27 -18.26 -4.39 -1.01
C PRO A 27 -17.85 -3.08 -0.35
N ILE A 28 -17.99 -2.92 0.97
CA ILE A 28 -17.74 -1.65 1.66
C ILE A 28 -16.86 -1.90 2.86
N THR A 29 -15.77 -1.14 2.95
CA THR A 29 -14.87 -1.20 4.10
C THR A 29 -14.76 0.17 4.76
N GLN A 30 -14.91 0.21 6.08
CA GLN A 30 -14.92 1.45 6.85
C GLN A 30 -13.59 1.67 7.57
N ASP A 31 -13.14 2.93 7.61
CA ASP A 31 -12.01 3.44 8.40
C ASP A 31 -10.76 2.55 8.28
N ILE A 32 -10.16 2.46 7.10
CA ILE A 32 -8.90 1.73 6.92
C ILE A 32 -7.80 2.42 7.74
N ARG A 33 -7.31 1.73 8.77
CA ARG A 33 -6.33 2.24 9.73
C ARG A 33 -5.07 1.39 9.74
N PRO A 34 -3.94 1.90 10.29
CA PRO A 34 -2.76 1.09 10.53
C PRO A 34 -3.01 -0.28 11.18
N ASP A 35 -3.91 -0.35 12.17
CA ASP A 35 -4.19 -1.59 12.91
C ASP A 35 -4.83 -2.69 12.04
N VAL A 36 -5.66 -2.32 11.06
CA VAL A 36 -6.32 -3.32 10.20
C VAL A 36 -5.40 -3.84 9.08
N LEU A 37 -4.31 -3.12 8.79
CA LEU A 37 -3.26 -3.57 7.86
C LEU A 37 -2.26 -4.55 8.53
N GLY A 38 -2.41 -4.77 9.84
CA GLY A 38 -1.78 -5.86 10.59
C GLY A 38 -0.27 -5.73 10.78
N GLU A 39 0.32 -6.84 11.26
CA GLU A 39 1.77 -6.98 11.48
C GLU A 39 2.62 -6.58 10.26
N PRO A 40 2.20 -6.84 9.01
CA PRO A 40 2.96 -6.40 7.84
C PRO A 40 3.23 -4.90 7.79
N PHE A 41 2.22 -4.09 8.09
CA PHE A 41 2.36 -2.63 8.09
C PHE A 41 3.20 -2.14 9.28
N GLU A 42 3.04 -2.77 10.44
CA GLU A 42 3.81 -2.45 11.66
C GLU A 42 5.33 -2.57 11.45
N LYS A 43 5.79 -3.44 10.56
CA LYS A 43 7.21 -3.58 10.20
C LYS A 43 7.79 -2.38 9.44
N LEU A 44 6.92 -1.50 8.92
CA LEU A 44 7.31 -0.24 8.30
C LEU A 44 7.45 0.89 9.33
N VAL A 45 6.98 0.66 10.56
CA VAL A 45 6.90 1.66 11.62
C VAL A 45 8.10 1.52 12.57
N ILE A 46 8.68 2.66 12.94
CA ILE A 46 9.69 2.77 13.99
C ILE A 46 9.19 3.67 15.11
N VAL A 47 9.68 3.43 16.32
CA VAL A 47 9.59 4.40 17.41
C VAL A 47 10.84 5.28 17.35
N ALA A 48 10.65 6.59 17.25
CA ALA A 48 11.76 7.52 17.23
C ALA A 48 12.51 7.48 18.57
N SER A 49 13.83 7.31 18.48
CA SER A 49 14.73 7.31 19.63
C SER A 49 15.73 8.45 19.52
N GLU A 50 16.39 8.79 20.63
CA GLU A 50 17.52 9.73 20.60
C GLU A 50 18.60 9.28 19.62
N GLU A 51 18.85 7.97 19.53
CA GLU A 51 19.81 7.40 18.60
C GLU A 51 19.39 7.65 17.14
N THR A 52 18.11 7.44 16.82
CA THR A 52 17.57 7.72 15.48
C THR A 52 17.71 9.20 15.11
N GLN A 53 17.45 10.12 16.04
CA GLN A 53 17.65 11.55 15.82
C GLN A 53 19.12 11.91 15.60
N ARG A 54 20.04 11.32 16.38
CA ARG A 54 21.49 11.52 16.20
C ARG A 54 21.98 11.02 14.84
N GLN A 55 21.51 9.84 14.42
CA GLN A 55 21.88 9.25 13.13
C GLN A 55 21.23 9.97 11.94
N LYS A 56 20.04 10.54 12.13
CA LYS A 56 19.25 11.20 11.08
C LYS A 56 18.75 12.57 11.55
N PRO A 57 19.64 13.57 11.71
CA PRO A 57 19.29 14.87 12.32
C PRO A 57 18.28 15.69 11.51
N ASN A 58 18.09 15.37 10.23
CA ASN A 58 17.10 16.03 9.37
C ASN A 58 15.67 15.50 9.57
N LEU A 59 15.49 14.41 10.32
CA LEU A 59 14.16 13.89 10.67
C LEU A 59 13.61 14.67 11.87
N ARG A 60 12.47 15.32 11.66
CA ARG A 60 11.74 16.09 12.68
C ARG A 60 10.80 15.15 13.44
N GLN A 61 11.39 14.14 14.06
CA GLN A 61 10.67 13.14 14.84
C GLN A 61 10.73 13.50 16.32
N GLN A 62 9.66 13.25 17.06
CA GLN A 62 9.64 13.36 18.51
C GLN A 62 10.00 12.01 19.14
N VAL A 63 10.92 12.00 20.10
CA VAL A 63 11.31 10.75 20.79
C VAL A 63 10.10 10.11 21.47
N GLY A 64 9.95 8.80 21.32
CA GLY A 64 8.83 8.01 21.84
C GLY A 64 7.63 7.93 20.91
N GLU A 65 7.58 8.73 19.84
CA GLU A 65 6.49 8.72 18.86
C GLU A 65 6.78 7.77 17.69
N ARG A 66 5.71 7.32 17.02
CA ARG A 66 5.76 6.35 15.92
C ARG A 66 5.78 7.04 14.56
N TYR A 67 6.63 6.56 13.66
CA TYR A 67 6.80 7.08 12.29
C TYR A 67 7.06 5.96 11.29
N ILE A 68 6.73 6.19 10.02
CA ILE A 68 7.21 5.33 8.94
C ILE A 68 8.72 5.48 8.81
N GLU A 69 9.45 4.36 8.72
CA GLU A 69 10.90 4.34 8.74
C GLU A 69 11.49 5.27 7.66
N GLY A 70 12.42 6.13 8.07
CA GLY A 70 13.09 7.07 7.17
C GLY A 70 12.27 8.29 6.75
N SER A 71 11.06 8.46 7.31
CA SER A 71 10.16 9.60 7.06
C SER A 71 9.84 10.39 8.35
N ASN A 72 9.19 11.54 8.20
CA ASN A 72 8.59 12.30 9.31
C ASN A 72 7.08 12.06 9.43
N ILE A 73 6.56 11.00 8.80
CA ILE A 73 5.13 10.79 8.63
C ILE A 73 4.64 9.78 9.68
N PRO A 74 3.69 10.18 10.56
CA PRO A 74 3.03 9.24 11.46
C PRO A 74 2.25 8.16 10.69
N PRO A 75 2.12 6.93 11.22
CA PRO A 75 1.52 5.81 10.50
C PRO A 75 0.08 6.07 10.01
N ARG A 76 -0.75 6.72 10.83
CA ARG A 76 -2.13 7.06 10.46
C ARG A 76 -2.17 8.03 9.27
N ILE A 77 -1.36 9.09 9.33
CA ILE A 77 -1.28 10.10 8.26
C ILE A 77 -0.75 9.46 6.98
N TYR A 78 0.20 8.54 7.09
CA TYR A 78 0.73 7.83 5.93
C TYR A 78 -0.33 6.97 5.24
N VAL A 79 -1.10 6.17 5.98
CA VAL A 79 -2.21 5.39 5.41
C VAL A 79 -3.24 6.29 4.73
N GLU A 80 -3.59 7.42 5.35
CA GLU A 80 -4.50 8.41 4.75
C GLU A 80 -3.95 8.96 3.44
N GLN A 81 -2.66 9.30 3.37
CA GLN A 81 -2.04 9.77 2.12
C GLN A 81 -2.04 8.71 1.01
N VAL A 82 -1.86 7.43 1.36
CA VAL A 82 -1.93 6.34 0.36
C VAL A 82 -3.38 6.15 -0.12
N LEU A 83 -4.36 6.24 0.78
CA LEU A 83 -5.78 6.17 0.42
C LEU A 83 -6.19 7.35 -0.47
N ASP A 84 -5.76 8.57 -0.13
CA ASP A 84 -6.01 9.77 -0.92
C ASP A 84 -5.41 9.64 -2.32
N TRP A 85 -4.20 9.06 -2.43
CA TRP A 85 -3.58 8.77 -3.72
C TRP A 85 -4.38 7.71 -4.51
N LEU A 86 -4.77 6.61 -3.88
CA LEU A 86 -5.57 5.57 -4.53
C LEU A 86 -6.92 6.09 -5.01
N GLU A 87 -7.55 6.99 -4.26
CA GLU A 87 -8.79 7.66 -4.65
C GLU A 87 -8.54 8.61 -5.83
N HIS A 88 -7.50 9.45 -5.75
CA HIS A 88 -7.14 10.40 -6.81
C HIS A 88 -6.86 9.72 -8.15
N GLU A 89 -6.17 8.58 -8.13
CA GLU A 89 -5.85 7.79 -9.31
C GLU A 89 -7.00 6.89 -9.79
N GLY A 90 -8.15 6.89 -9.09
CA GLY A 90 -9.34 6.14 -9.50
C GLY A 90 -9.30 4.64 -9.19
N PHE A 91 -8.42 4.19 -8.30
CA PHE A 91 -8.40 2.79 -7.85
C PHE A 91 -9.55 2.47 -6.89
N ILE A 92 -9.88 3.46 -6.06
CA ILE A 92 -10.96 3.37 -5.08
C ILE A 92 -11.86 4.61 -5.20
N TYR A 93 -13.08 4.51 -4.68
CA TYR A 93 -13.90 5.68 -4.42
C TYR A 93 -14.39 5.69 -2.98
N LYS A 94 -14.67 6.90 -2.50
CA LYS A 94 -15.16 7.15 -1.17
C LYS A 94 -16.69 7.24 -1.17
N ALA A 95 -17.35 6.21 -0.66
CA ALA A 95 -18.81 6.09 -0.62
C ALA A 95 -19.46 6.83 0.58
N GLY A 96 -18.64 7.30 1.52
CA GLY A 96 -19.02 7.98 2.75
C GLY A 96 -17.78 8.54 3.44
N ALA A 97 -17.91 9.18 4.61
CA ALA A 97 -16.79 9.91 5.24
C ALA A 97 -15.54 9.05 5.50
N LYS A 98 -15.69 7.72 5.65
CA LYS A 98 -14.61 6.76 5.87
C LYS A 98 -14.83 5.44 5.13
N ASP A 99 -15.71 5.42 4.14
CA ASP A 99 -16.15 4.19 3.48
C ASP A 99 -15.47 4.11 2.12
N TYR A 100 -14.62 3.09 1.95
CA TYR A 100 -13.81 2.88 0.75
C TYR A 100 -14.31 1.65 -0.01
N GLN A 101 -14.34 1.77 -1.33
CA GLN A 101 -14.70 0.69 -2.24
C GLN A 101 -13.76 0.67 -3.44
N LEU A 102 -13.44 -0.52 -3.94
CA LEU A 102 -12.69 -0.68 -5.19
C LEU A 102 -13.56 -0.23 -6.37
N THR A 103 -12.97 0.47 -7.34
CA THR A 103 -13.65 0.74 -8.61
C THR A 103 -13.84 -0.54 -9.42
N ARG A 104 -14.78 -0.52 -10.37
CA ARG A 104 -15.06 -1.68 -11.23
C ARG A 104 -13.83 -2.10 -12.02
N GLU A 105 -13.09 -1.12 -12.53
CA GLU A 105 -11.87 -1.30 -13.30
C GLU A 105 -10.81 -1.96 -12.42
N THR A 106 -10.64 -1.48 -11.19
CA THR A 106 -9.68 -2.07 -10.23
C THR A 106 -10.06 -3.49 -9.85
N LEU A 107 -11.34 -3.77 -9.59
CA LEU A 107 -11.82 -5.13 -9.36
C LEU A 107 -11.57 -6.05 -10.55
N THR A 108 -11.71 -5.54 -11.77
CA THR A 108 -11.46 -6.29 -13.01
C THR A 108 -9.98 -6.64 -13.12
N ILE A 109 -9.10 -5.67 -12.86
CA ILE A 109 -7.65 -5.86 -12.86
C ILE A 109 -7.25 -6.86 -11.78
N LEU A 110 -7.68 -6.67 -10.53
CA LEU A 110 -7.35 -7.57 -9.42
C LEU A 110 -7.80 -9.01 -9.66
N ASN A 111 -8.92 -9.21 -10.37
CA ASN A 111 -9.43 -10.53 -10.74
C ASN A 111 -8.84 -11.11 -12.03
N SER A 112 -7.99 -10.36 -12.74
CA SER A 112 -7.34 -10.83 -13.96
C SER A 112 -6.11 -11.68 -13.65
N VAL A 113 -5.83 -12.64 -14.54
CA VAL A 113 -4.59 -13.42 -14.53
C VAL A 113 -3.60 -12.72 -15.47
N PRO A 114 -2.53 -12.10 -14.95
CA PRO A 114 -1.51 -11.49 -15.79
C PRO A 114 -0.82 -12.51 -16.70
N GLU A 115 -0.38 -12.05 -17.88
CA GLU A 115 0.35 -12.88 -18.83
C GLU A 115 1.63 -13.44 -18.20
N GLY A 116 1.85 -14.75 -18.36
CA GLY A 116 3.01 -15.44 -17.79
C GLY A 116 2.84 -15.91 -16.34
N LEU A 117 1.67 -15.71 -15.74
CA LEU A 117 1.34 -16.18 -14.38
C LEU A 117 0.14 -17.12 -14.40
N GLN A 118 -0.02 -17.89 -13.32
CA GLN A 118 -1.06 -18.93 -13.20
C GLN A 118 -2.21 -18.54 -12.27
N GLU A 119 -2.08 -17.42 -11.57
CA GLU A 119 -3.03 -16.96 -10.55
C GLU A 119 -3.41 -15.51 -10.76
N LYS A 120 -4.51 -15.09 -10.12
CA LYS A 120 -4.99 -13.72 -10.18
C LYS A 120 -4.05 -12.79 -9.42
N PHE A 121 -4.09 -11.50 -9.78
CA PHE A 121 -3.42 -10.46 -9.00
C PHE A 121 -3.82 -10.47 -7.52
N SER A 122 -5.11 -10.65 -7.23
CA SER A 122 -5.63 -10.77 -5.86
C SER A 122 -4.95 -11.90 -5.08
N ASP A 123 -4.91 -13.09 -5.68
CA ASP A 123 -4.43 -14.30 -5.00
C ASP A 123 -2.93 -14.22 -4.73
N ARG A 124 -2.18 -13.67 -5.71
CA ARG A 124 -0.75 -13.41 -5.58
C ARG A 124 -0.45 -12.38 -4.48
N LEU A 125 -1.25 -11.31 -4.40
CA LEU A 125 -1.12 -10.31 -3.33
C LEU A 125 -1.40 -10.94 -1.96
N SER A 126 -2.54 -11.62 -1.80
CA SER A 126 -2.94 -12.22 -0.52
C SER A 126 -1.89 -13.21 0.00
N GLN A 127 -1.28 -14.01 -0.89
CA GLN A 127 -0.18 -14.90 -0.50
C GLN A 127 1.06 -14.12 -0.04
N ALA A 128 1.46 -13.10 -0.80
CA ALA A 128 2.70 -12.37 -0.53
C ALA A 128 2.60 -11.47 0.72
N VAL A 129 1.46 -10.82 0.96
CA VAL A 129 1.26 -9.98 2.15
C VAL A 129 1.27 -10.80 3.45
N GLY A 130 0.87 -12.08 3.38
CA GLY A 130 0.92 -13.02 4.50
C GLY A 130 2.33 -13.27 5.06
N ASP A 131 3.39 -13.01 4.28
CA ASP A 131 4.79 -13.17 4.71
C ASP A 131 5.66 -11.97 4.28
N VAL A 132 5.20 -10.74 4.55
CA VAL A 132 6.01 -9.54 4.26
C VAL A 132 7.35 -9.48 5.04
N ALA A 133 7.53 -10.35 6.04
CA ALA A 133 8.80 -10.47 6.75
C ALA A 133 9.94 -10.91 5.81
N ASN A 134 9.58 -11.73 4.83
CA ASN A 134 10.48 -12.25 3.82
C ASN A 134 10.76 -11.21 2.74
N MET A 135 12.04 -10.86 2.56
CA MET A 135 12.46 -9.91 1.51
C MET A 135 12.01 -10.34 0.11
N GLY A 136 11.96 -11.65 -0.16
CA GLY A 136 11.44 -12.16 -1.43
C GLY A 136 9.97 -11.82 -1.64
N MET A 137 9.15 -11.88 -0.59
CA MET A 137 7.72 -11.54 -0.67
C MET A 137 7.49 -10.04 -0.82
N ARG A 138 8.34 -9.18 -0.23
CA ARG A 138 8.28 -7.72 -0.48
C ARG A 138 8.52 -7.36 -1.93
N THR A 139 9.45 -8.05 -2.58
CA THR A 139 9.68 -7.92 -4.02
C THR A 139 8.44 -8.36 -4.79
N VAL A 140 7.85 -9.51 -4.45
CA VAL A 140 6.61 -9.98 -5.09
C VAL A 140 5.48 -8.97 -4.94
N ILE A 141 5.26 -8.38 -3.75
CA ILE A 141 4.25 -7.35 -3.55
C ILE A 141 4.55 -6.13 -4.44
N SER A 142 5.79 -5.66 -4.45
CA SER A 142 6.20 -4.50 -5.24
C SER A 142 6.00 -4.70 -6.74
N GLU A 143 6.39 -5.85 -7.27
CA GLU A 143 6.17 -6.21 -8.67
C GLU A 143 4.67 -6.30 -9.00
N THR A 144 3.91 -6.97 -8.14
CA THR A 144 2.48 -7.21 -8.34
C THR A 144 1.70 -5.89 -8.32
N VAL A 145 1.99 -5.00 -7.36
CA VAL A 145 1.41 -3.65 -7.30
C VAL A 145 1.83 -2.81 -8.51
N GLY A 146 3.09 -2.85 -8.92
CA GLY A 146 3.55 -2.14 -10.12
C GLY A 146 2.82 -2.60 -11.39
N GLN A 147 2.57 -3.91 -11.52
CA GLN A 147 1.79 -4.47 -12.63
C GLN A 147 0.31 -4.04 -12.59
N ILE A 148 -0.31 -4.01 -11.40
CA ILE A 148 -1.69 -3.51 -11.22
C ILE A 148 -1.77 -2.03 -11.61
N ILE A 149 -0.87 -1.19 -11.10
CA ILE A 149 -0.82 0.24 -11.44
C ILE A 149 -0.63 0.43 -12.94
N GLY A 150 0.29 -0.33 -13.56
CA GLY A 150 0.53 -0.28 -14.99
C GLY A 150 -0.68 -0.72 -15.82
N ALA A 151 -1.42 -1.74 -15.36
CA ALA A 151 -2.66 -2.19 -16.01
C ALA A 151 -3.77 -1.14 -15.90
N ALA A 152 -3.92 -0.52 -14.73
CA ALA A 152 -4.89 0.54 -14.49
C ALA A 152 -4.60 1.78 -15.34
N ALA A 153 -3.34 2.23 -15.38
CA ALA A 153 -2.93 3.36 -16.23
C ALA A 153 -3.31 3.17 -17.70
N ARG A 154 -3.17 1.95 -18.25
CA ARG A 154 -3.62 1.62 -19.62
C ARG A 154 -5.14 1.60 -19.75
N SER A 155 -5.85 1.07 -18.75
CA SER A 155 -7.31 1.00 -18.74
C SER A 155 -7.97 2.38 -18.65
N PHE A 156 -7.42 3.27 -17.81
CA PHE A 156 -7.94 4.63 -17.59
C PHE A 156 -7.65 5.56 -18.77
N THR A 157 -6.49 5.43 -19.41
CA THR A 157 -6.15 6.23 -20.60
C THR A 157 -6.88 5.75 -21.86
N GLY A 158 -7.24 4.47 -21.97
CA GLY A 158 -7.99 3.91 -23.10
C GLY A 158 -9.46 4.34 -23.20
N HIS A 159 -10.01 5.02 -22.19
CA HIS A 159 -11.39 5.57 -22.19
C HIS A 159 -11.47 7.05 -22.61
N SER A 160 -10.35 7.65 -23.05
CA SER A 160 -10.32 8.99 -23.66
C SER A 160 -10.38 8.86 -25.19
N GLY A 161 -11.55 8.45 -25.70
CA GLY A 161 -11.84 8.29 -27.14
C GLY A 161 -13.20 8.84 -27.48
#